data_AF-A0A4Y8C6H5-F1
#
_entry.id   AF-A0A4Y8C6H5-F1
#
_cell.length_a   1.000
_cell.length_b   1.000
_cell.length_c   1.000
_cell.angle_alpha   90.00
_cell.angle_beta   90.00
_cell.angle_gamma   90.00
#
_symmetry.space_group_name_H-M   'P 1'
#
loop_
_entity.id
_entity.type
_entity.pdbx_description
1 polymer ?
#
loop_
_entity_poly.entity_id
_entity_poly.type
_entity_poly.pdbx_seq_one_letter_code
_entity_poly.pdbx_strand_id
1 'polypeptide(L)'
;MTITDERKKVVDFSIPYAKANLAILTPLNSDITNIKDLDKKGKVLALKRGSTGHLYAVKNLKNATINLFDKENAAILEVIQGKADGFFYDQLTIYRTWQKHQDT
;
A
#
# COMPACT_ATOMS: atom_id res chain seq x y z
N MET A 1 -0.39 8.63 12.23
CA MET A 1 -1.65 8.61 11.44
C MET A 1 -1.60 9.74 10.42
N THR A 2 -1.95 9.49 9.16
CA THR A 2 -1.98 10.54 8.13
C THR A 2 -3.19 11.46 8.33
N ILE A 3 -2.95 12.76 8.30
CA ILE A 3 -3.97 13.79 8.40
C ILE A 3 -4.76 13.86 7.09
N THR A 4 -6.08 13.74 7.16
CA THR A 4 -7.01 13.94 6.03
C THR A 4 -8.19 14.80 6.50
N ASP A 5 -8.88 15.47 5.58
CA ASP A 5 -10.02 16.32 5.95
C ASP A 5 -11.15 15.53 6.61
N GLU A 6 -11.38 14.30 6.17
CA GLU A 6 -12.35 13.38 6.79
C GLU A 6 -11.95 13.03 8.23
N ARG A 7 -10.66 12.75 8.49
CA ARG A 7 -10.18 12.43 9.84
C ARG A 7 -10.21 13.65 10.75
N LYS A 8 -9.87 14.84 10.24
CA LYS A 8 -9.93 16.10 11.00
C LYS A 8 -11.32 16.43 11.54
N LYS A 9 -12.39 15.93 10.89
CA LYS A 9 -13.77 16.13 11.35
C LYS A 9 -14.12 15.33 12.61
N VAL A 10 -13.35 14.28 12.91
CA VAL A 10 -13.68 13.32 13.98
C VAL A 10 -12.57 13.17 15.02
N VAL A 11 -11.35 13.65 14.75
CA VAL A 11 -10.23 13.62 15.68
C VAL A 11 -9.39 14.91 15.59
N ASP A 12 -8.82 15.28 16.73
CA ASP A 12 -7.82 16.35 16.80
C ASP A 12 -6.42 15.81 16.46
N PHE A 13 -5.64 16.62 15.76
CA PHE A 13 -4.26 16.30 15.41
C PHE A 13 -3.30 17.26 16.11
N SER A 14 -2.15 16.73 16.53
CA SER A 14 -1.02 17.54 16.97
C SER A 14 -0.44 18.36 15.81
N ILE A 15 0.54 19.20 16.14
CA ILE A 15 1.41 19.81 15.14
C ILE A 15 2.07 18.68 14.30
N PRO A 16 1.99 18.73 12.95
CA PRO A 16 2.60 17.71 12.10
C PRO A 16 4.12 17.66 12.30
N TYR A 17 4.66 16.46 12.50
CA TYR A 17 6.09 16.25 12.78
C TYR A 17 6.80 15.40 11.72
N ALA A 18 6.06 14.84 10.75
CA ALA A 18 6.62 14.04 9.66
C ALA A 18 5.71 14.10 8.42
N LYS A 19 6.32 14.06 7.23
CA LYS A 19 5.62 13.91 5.96
C LYS A 19 5.91 12.51 5.40
N ALA A 20 4.85 11.77 5.11
CA ALA A 20 4.94 10.45 4.50
C ALA A 20 4.16 10.44 3.19
N ASN A 21 4.81 10.01 2.10
CA ASN A 21 4.16 9.73 0.84
C ASN A 21 3.76 8.25 0.77
N LEU A 22 2.82 7.94 -0.12
CA LEU A 22 2.52 6.55 -0.48
C LEU A 22 3.62 6.02 -1.40
N ALA A 23 4.09 4.82 -1.10
CA ALA A 23 4.98 4.03 -1.92
C ALA A 23 4.34 2.66 -2.19
N ILE A 24 4.87 1.98 -3.21
CA ILE A 24 4.42 0.67 -3.65
C ILE A 24 5.52 -0.34 -3.35
N LEU A 25 5.17 -1.45 -2.71
CA LEU A 25 6.00 -2.65 -2.64
C LEU A 25 5.49 -3.63 -3.68
N THR A 26 6.38 -4.15 -4.51
CA THR A 26 6.10 -5.15 -5.56
C THR A 26 7.01 -6.35 -5.38
N PRO A 27 6.68 -7.52 -5.96
CA PRO A 27 7.61 -8.65 -6.03
C PRO A 27 8.90 -8.28 -6.78
N LEU A 28 10.03 -8.90 -6.45
CA LEU A 28 11.34 -8.61 -7.05
C LEU A 28 11.35 -8.75 -8.58
N ASN A 29 10.70 -9.79 -9.10
CA ASN A 29 10.65 -10.08 -10.53
C ASN A 29 9.45 -9.44 -11.26
N SER A 30 8.85 -8.40 -10.68
CA SER A 30 7.68 -7.75 -11.31
C SER A 30 8.09 -6.77 -12.41
N ASP A 31 7.23 -6.63 -13.42
CA ASP A 31 7.32 -5.66 -14.51
C ASP A 31 6.69 -4.30 -14.16
N ILE A 32 6.28 -4.12 -12.90
CA ILE A 32 5.53 -2.94 -12.45
C ILE A 32 6.49 -1.78 -12.21
N THR A 33 6.36 -0.74 -13.03
CA THR A 33 7.19 0.47 -12.91
C THR A 33 6.42 1.67 -12.40
N ASN A 34 5.10 1.64 -12.52
CA ASN A 34 4.23 2.73 -12.15
C ASN A 34 2.83 2.24 -11.76
N ILE A 35 2.03 3.13 -11.17
CA ILE A 35 0.70 2.79 -10.67
C ILE A 35 -0.28 2.31 -11.75
N LYS A 36 -0.12 2.73 -13.01
CA LYS A 36 -1.02 2.32 -14.11
C LYS A 36 -0.81 0.86 -14.48
N ASP A 37 0.37 0.29 -14.20
CA ASP A 37 0.62 -1.13 -14.42
C ASP A 37 -0.17 -2.02 -13.48
N LEU A 38 -0.59 -1.47 -12.35
CA LEU A 38 -1.42 -2.13 -11.36
C LEU A 38 -2.92 -1.95 -11.62
N ASP A 39 -3.36 -0.94 -12.39
CA ASP A 39 -4.77 -0.75 -12.75
C ASP A 39 -5.19 -1.58 -13.97
N LYS A 40 -4.90 -2.89 -13.94
CA LYS A 40 -5.21 -3.82 -15.03
C LYS A 40 -5.97 -5.02 -14.48
N LYS A 41 -6.84 -5.61 -15.31
CA LYS A 41 -7.53 -6.86 -14.96
C LYS A 41 -6.49 -7.95 -14.69
N GLY A 42 -6.74 -8.74 -13.64
CA GLY A 42 -5.84 -9.80 -13.21
C GLY A 42 -4.72 -9.36 -12.26
N LYS A 43 -4.50 -8.04 -12.07
CA LYS A 43 -3.59 -7.55 -11.03
C LYS A 43 -4.26 -7.60 -9.67
N VAL A 44 -3.51 -8.03 -8.65
CA VAL A 44 -3.99 -8.21 -7.28
C VAL A 44 -3.22 -7.30 -6.32
N LEU A 45 -3.94 -6.52 -5.52
CA LEU A 45 -3.38 -5.64 -4.51
C LEU A 45 -3.72 -6.15 -3.12
N ALA A 46 -2.71 -6.42 -2.31
CA ALA A 46 -2.89 -6.76 -0.91
C ALA A 46 -2.73 -5.48 -0.08
N LEU A 47 -3.79 -4.97 0.54
CA LEU A 47 -3.78 -3.67 1.23
C LEU A 47 -4.25 -3.77 2.68
N LYS A 48 -3.65 -2.97 3.56
CA LYS A 48 -4.14 -2.85 4.94
C LYS A 48 -5.45 -2.07 4.97
N ARG A 49 -6.49 -2.67 5.53
CA ARG A 49 -7.82 -2.05 5.70
C ARG A 49 -7.71 -0.72 6.45
N GLY A 50 -8.42 0.29 5.94
CA GLY A 50 -8.47 1.66 6.50
C GLY A 50 -7.18 2.49 6.35
N SER A 51 -6.14 1.95 5.71
CA SER A 51 -4.94 2.72 5.39
C SER A 51 -5.20 3.76 4.30
N THR A 52 -4.34 4.77 4.18
CA THR A 52 -4.40 5.73 3.07
C THR A 52 -4.14 5.05 1.72
N GLY A 53 -3.31 4.00 1.68
CA GLY A 53 -3.08 3.18 0.48
C GLY A 53 -4.35 2.45 0.03
N HIS A 54 -5.10 1.87 0.97
CA HIS A 54 -6.42 1.28 0.69
C HIS A 54 -7.40 2.29 0.11
N LEU A 55 -7.57 3.44 0.78
CA LEU A 55 -8.48 4.49 0.31
C LEU A 55 -8.10 5.01 -1.09
N TYR A 56 -6.80 5.18 -1.33
CA TYR A 56 -6.29 5.57 -2.64
C TYR A 56 -6.62 4.52 -3.70
N ALA A 57 -6.36 3.23 -3.44
CA ALA A 57 -6.59 2.16 -4.41
C ALA A 57 -8.06 2.05 -4.79
N VAL A 58 -8.99 2.03 -3.83
CA VAL A 58 -10.44 1.95 -4.11
C VAL A 58 -10.92 3.16 -4.93
N LYS A 59 -10.37 4.35 -4.63
CA LYS A 59 -10.76 5.57 -5.34
C LYS A 59 -10.23 5.61 -6.78
N ASN A 60 -9.00 5.15 -7.02
CA ASN A 60 -8.29 5.41 -8.28
C ASN A 60 -8.05 4.19 -9.17
N LEU A 61 -8.01 2.97 -8.61
CA LEU A 61 -7.78 1.74 -9.37
C LEU A 61 -9.10 1.01 -9.52
N LYS A 62 -9.53 0.81 -10.77
CA LYS A 62 -10.85 0.30 -11.12
C LYS A 62 -10.82 -1.12 -11.67
N ASN A 63 -9.67 -1.56 -12.15
CA ASN A 63 -9.51 -2.86 -12.82
C ASN A 63 -8.76 -3.88 -11.98
N ALA A 64 -8.03 -3.44 -10.96
CA ALA A 64 -7.29 -4.31 -10.03
C ALA A 64 -8.23 -5.00 -9.03
N THR A 65 -7.88 -6.22 -8.62
CA THR A 65 -8.52 -6.88 -7.48
C THR A 65 -7.89 -6.40 -6.19
N ILE A 66 -8.70 -5.98 -5.21
CA ILE A 66 -8.20 -5.48 -3.92
C ILE A 66 -8.52 -6.49 -2.82
N ASN A 67 -7.48 -7.10 -2.25
CA ASN A 67 -7.54 -7.98 -1.10
C ASN A 67 -7.21 -7.19 0.17
N LEU A 68 -8.13 -7.18 1.14
CA LEU A 68 -7.98 -6.38 2.36
C LEU A 68 -7.55 -7.24 3.55
N PHE A 69 -6.56 -6.73 4.27
CA PHE A 69 -6.01 -7.36 5.46
C PHE A 69 -6.11 -6.43 6.66
N ASP A 70 -6.33 -6.99 7.86
CA ASP A 70 -6.37 -6.19 9.08
C ASP A 70 -4.97 -5.78 9.57
N LYS A 71 -3.97 -6.64 9.29
CA LYS A 71 -2.56 -6.44 9.64
C LYS A 71 -1.70 -6.19 8.40
N GLU A 72 -0.80 -5.21 8.47
CA GLU A 72 0.17 -4.90 7.40
C GLU A 72 1.06 -6.09 7.04
N ASN A 73 1.59 -6.81 8.04
CA ASN A 73 2.45 -7.96 7.81
C ASN A 73 1.75 -9.06 6.98
N ALA A 74 0.44 -9.24 7.13
CA ALA A 74 -0.29 -10.21 6.32
C ALA A 74 -0.38 -9.77 4.85
N ALA A 75 -0.60 -8.48 4.59
CA ALA A 75 -0.60 -7.95 3.23
C ALA A 75 0.79 -8.01 2.58
N ILE A 76 1.84 -7.68 3.35
CA ILE A 76 3.24 -7.77 2.90
C ILE A 76 3.60 -9.21 2.50
N LEU A 77 3.20 -10.20 3.30
CA LEU A 77 3.49 -11.61 3.02
C LEU A 77 2.88 -12.08 1.70
N GLU A 78 1.71 -11.59 1.31
CA GLU A 78 1.10 -11.94 0.01
C GLU A 78 1.93 -11.41 -1.16
N VAL A 79 2.56 -10.24 -1.02
CA VAL A 79 3.47 -9.70 -2.04
C VAL A 79 4.77 -10.49 -2.10
N ILE A 80 5.38 -10.79 -0.94
CA ILE A 80 6.60 -11.61 -0.85
C ILE A 80 6.40 -13.00 -1.46
N GLN A 81 5.21 -13.60 -1.26
CA GLN A 81 4.86 -14.91 -1.82
C GLN A 81 4.44 -14.85 -3.29
N GLY A 82 4.43 -13.67 -3.92
CA GLY A 82 3.99 -13.48 -5.30
C GLY A 82 2.50 -13.70 -5.53
N LYS A 83 1.69 -13.76 -4.47
CA LYS A 83 0.22 -13.89 -4.54
C LYS A 83 -0.47 -12.55 -4.83
N ALA A 84 0.21 -11.45 -4.52
CA ALA A 84 -0.23 -10.10 -4.84
C ALA A 84 0.87 -9.36 -5.61
N ASP A 85 0.44 -8.53 -6.55
CA ASP A 85 1.30 -7.69 -7.40
C ASP A 85 1.74 -6.41 -6.69
N GLY A 86 1.03 -5.97 -5.65
CA GLY A 86 1.36 -4.71 -4.97
C GLY A 86 0.79 -4.53 -3.57
N PHE A 87 1.56 -3.86 -2.72
CA PHE A 87 1.12 -3.34 -1.41
C PHE A 87 1.43 -1.84 -1.31
N PHE A 88 0.44 -1.03 -0.92
CA PHE A 88 0.59 0.42 -0.80
C PHE A 88 0.63 0.85 0.66
N TYR A 89 1.69 1.54 1.03
CA TYR A 89 1.83 2.07 2.38
C TYR A 89 2.82 3.24 2.43
N ASP A 90 3.16 3.73 3.62
CA ASP A 90 4.14 4.80 3.75
C ASP A 90 5.54 4.35 3.30
N GLN A 91 6.29 5.30 2.74
CA GLN A 91 7.65 5.07 2.23
C GLN A 91 8.62 4.41 3.22
N LEU A 92 8.52 4.67 4.53
CA LEU A 92 9.47 4.13 5.51
C LEU A 92 9.19 2.66 5.78
N THR A 93 7.92 2.29 5.91
CA THR A 93 7.52 0.89 6.06
C THR A 93 7.86 0.07 4.83
N ILE A 94 7.63 0.61 3.63
CA ILE A 94 8.02 -0.05 2.38
C ILE A 94 9.53 -0.27 2.34
N TYR A 95 10.32 0.77 2.60
CA TYR A 95 11.78 0.68 2.61
C TYR A 95 12.30 -0.34 3.64
N ARG A 96 11.78 -0.33 4.87
CA ARG A 96 12.16 -1.29 5.91
C ARG A 96 11.80 -2.73 5.54
N THR A 97 10.69 -2.93 4.85
CA THR A 97 10.27 -4.25 4.39
C THR A 97 11.21 -4.75 3.31
N TRP A 98 11.49 -3.93 2.30
CA TRP A 98 12.46 -4.23 1.26
C TRP A 98 13.85 -4.55 1.84
N GLN A 99 14.35 -3.78 2.80
CA GLN A 99 15.64 -4.05 3.45
C GLN A 99 15.71 -5.44 4.13
N LYS A 100 14.59 -5.95 4.65
CA LYS A 100 14.52 -7.26 5.32
C LYS A 100 14.35 -8.42 4.34
N HIS A 101 13.96 -8.12 3.11
CA HIS A 101 13.50 -9.08 2.11
C HIS A 101 14.06 -8.73 0.73
N GLN A 102 15.38 -8.49 0.64
CA GLN A 102 16.00 -8.02 -0.61
C GLN A 102 15.98 -9.07 -1.73
N ASP A 103 15.82 -10.35 -1.38
CA ASP A 103 15.88 -11.49 -2.30
C ASP A 103 14.49 -11.93 -2.83
N THR A 104 13.41 -11.24 -2.45
CA THR A 104 12.01 -11.62 -2.75
C THR A 104 11.18 -10.45 -3.20
#